data_AF-A0A090WWQ2-F1
#
_entry.id   AF-A0A090WWQ2-F1
#
_cell.length_a   1.000
_cell.length_b   1.000
_cell.length_c   1.000
_cell.angle_alpha   90.00
_cell.angle_beta   90.00
_cell.angle_gamma   90.00
#
_symmetry.space_group_name_H-M   'P 1'
#
loop_
_entity.id
_entity.type
_entity.pdbx_description
1 polymer ?
#
loop_
_entity_poly.entity_id
_entity_poly.type
_entity_poly.pdbx_seq_one_letter_code
_entity_poly.pdbx_strand_id
1 'polypeptide(L)'
;MNDFQPDRNYYKPIDKKTNLVKRCVGIAGDSLEVRDGFVYINGKKNELPDRAHLQFSYLVQPKTNQFNPAYLKERYDITDGFGIINNNNTYYFSAISDEALSQFKNHPNVASITPNKKEKGVRDANIFPHDPNYDWNVDFFGPLYIPEEGKTIDINLDVLPLYKRVISEYEGNDVP
;
A
#
# COMPACT_ATOMS: atom_id res chain seq x y z
N MET A 1 -6.50 30.96 3.45
CA MET A 1 -6.09 29.54 3.58
C MET A 1 -5.99 28.94 2.19
N ASN A 2 -4.82 29.05 1.54
CA ASN A 2 -4.43 28.36 0.28
C ASN A 2 -3.07 28.86 -0.24
N ASP A 3 -2.23 29.47 0.60
CA ASP A 3 -0.87 29.85 0.20
C ASP A 3 0.07 28.73 0.65
N PHE A 4 0.24 27.75 -0.23
CA PHE A 4 1.08 26.56 -0.05
C PHE A 4 2.08 26.56 -1.20
N GLN A 5 3.33 26.93 -0.92
CA GLN A 5 4.41 27.06 -1.91
C GLN A 5 5.54 26.06 -1.64
N PRO A 6 5.34 24.75 -1.93
CA PRO A 6 6.42 23.78 -1.81
C PRO A 6 7.42 23.99 -2.95
N ASP A 7 8.71 23.93 -2.64
CA ASP A 7 9.85 24.11 -3.58
C ASP A 7 9.84 23.11 -4.76
N ARG A 8 9.04 22.05 -4.68
CA ARG A 8 8.91 20.99 -5.69
C ARG A 8 7.49 20.90 -6.23
N ASN A 9 7.00 21.94 -6.89
CA ASN A 9 5.73 21.86 -7.62
C ASN A 9 5.92 21.91 -9.15
N TYR A 10 5.34 20.92 -9.81
CA TYR A 10 5.07 20.97 -11.25
C TYR A 10 4.02 22.05 -11.46
N TYR A 11 4.40 23.23 -11.99
CA TYR A 11 3.47 24.33 -12.27
C TYR A 11 2.50 23.88 -13.36
N LYS A 12 1.37 23.31 -12.95
CA LYS A 12 0.27 22.95 -13.83
C LYS A 12 -0.74 24.11 -13.83
N PRO A 13 -1.20 24.56 -15.01
CA PRO A 13 -2.36 25.43 -15.14
C PRO A 13 -3.53 24.96 -14.26
N ILE A 14 -4.39 25.87 -13.80
CA ILE A 14 -5.46 25.56 -12.84
C ILE A 14 -6.40 24.44 -13.35
N ASP A 15 -6.59 24.37 -14.67
CA ASP A 15 -7.34 23.36 -15.42
C ASP A 15 -6.64 21.99 -15.51
N LYS A 16 -5.33 21.92 -15.19
CA LYS A 16 -4.51 20.70 -15.22
C LYS A 16 -4.10 20.20 -13.84
N LYS A 17 -4.73 20.71 -12.77
CA LYS A 17 -4.53 20.16 -11.41
C LYS A 17 -4.90 18.68 -11.40
N THR A 18 -4.06 17.88 -10.75
CA THR A 18 -4.30 16.44 -10.64
C THR A 18 -5.30 16.19 -9.52
N ASN A 19 -6.49 15.73 -9.88
CA ASN A 19 -7.49 15.29 -8.91
C ASN A 19 -7.12 13.90 -8.41
N LEU A 20 -7.07 13.73 -7.09
CA LEU A 20 -6.80 12.45 -6.44
C LEU A 20 -8.01 12.06 -5.61
N VAL A 21 -8.57 10.88 -5.88
CA VAL A 21 -9.55 10.24 -5.00
C VAL A 21 -8.81 9.24 -4.14
N LYS A 22 -8.84 9.46 -2.83
CA LYS A 22 -8.17 8.61 -1.82
C LYS A 22 -9.14 8.37 -0.67
N ARG A 23 -8.99 7.23 0.01
CA ARG A 23 -9.72 6.93 1.25
C ARG A 23 -8.88 7.40 2.43
N CYS A 24 -9.46 8.19 3.33
CA CYS A 24 -8.86 8.48 4.63
C CYS A 24 -9.03 7.24 5.53
N VAL A 25 -7.93 6.75 6.11
CA VAL A 25 -7.94 5.52 6.93
C VAL A 25 -7.58 5.79 8.39
N GLY A 26 -6.86 6.88 8.68
CA GLY A 26 -6.57 7.33 10.05
C GLY A 26 -6.64 8.85 10.13
N ILE A 27 -7.02 9.35 11.29
CA ILE A 27 -7.17 10.78 11.60
C ILE A 27 -6.24 11.20 12.74
N ALA A 28 -6.25 12.49 13.07
CA ALA A 28 -5.59 13.03 14.25
C ALA A 28 -5.89 12.18 15.50
N GLY A 29 -4.83 11.78 16.22
CA GLY A 29 -4.90 10.93 17.41
C GLY A 29 -4.71 9.44 17.12
N ASP A 30 -4.80 9.01 15.86
CA ASP A 30 -4.66 7.59 15.51
C ASP A 30 -3.20 7.14 15.37
N SER A 31 -2.96 5.88 15.70
CA SER A 31 -1.78 5.13 15.30
C SER A 31 -2.13 4.19 14.14
N LEU A 32 -1.54 4.44 12.98
CA LEU A 32 -1.69 3.65 11.76
C LEU A 32 -0.61 2.57 11.69
N GLU A 33 -1.01 1.34 11.43
CA GLU A 33 -0.09 0.22 11.21
C GLU A 33 -0.63 -0.68 10.09
N VAL A 34 0.26 -1.32 9.34
CA VAL A 34 -0.07 -2.41 8.41
C VAL A 34 0.61 -3.67 8.91
N ARG A 35 -0.18 -4.73 9.09
CA ARG A 35 0.32 -6.06 9.48
C ARG A 35 -0.14 -7.08 8.46
N ASP A 36 0.80 -7.69 7.77
CA ASP A 36 0.55 -8.71 6.75
C ASP A 36 -0.41 -8.21 5.65
N GLY A 37 -0.26 -6.95 5.25
CA GLY A 37 -1.09 -6.27 4.25
C GLY A 37 -2.45 -5.76 4.76
N PHE A 38 -2.80 -6.00 6.02
CA PHE A 38 -4.05 -5.48 6.62
C PHE A 38 -3.79 -4.21 7.43
N VAL A 39 -4.68 -3.24 7.30
CA VAL A 39 -4.59 -1.98 8.06
C VAL A 39 -5.14 -2.14 9.47
N TYR A 40 -4.43 -1.56 10.43
CA TYR A 40 -4.81 -1.45 11.85
C TYR A 40 -4.77 0.03 12.25
N ILE A 41 -5.80 0.45 12.99
CA ILE A 41 -5.89 1.77 13.61
C ILE A 41 -5.98 1.56 15.11
N ASN A 42 -5.07 2.16 15.87
CA ASN A 42 -5.00 2.01 17.33
C ASN A 42 -4.94 0.53 17.76
N GLY A 43 -4.20 -0.28 16.99
CA GLY A 43 -4.06 -1.72 17.22
C GLY A 43 -5.29 -2.57 16.83
N LYS A 44 -6.40 -1.98 16.41
CA LYS A 44 -7.61 -2.69 15.93
C LYS A 44 -7.59 -2.81 14.41
N LYS A 45 -7.81 -4.03 13.89
CA LYS A 45 -7.92 -4.27 12.43
C LYS A 45 -9.09 -3.46 11.86
N ASN A 46 -8.85 -2.79 10.74
CA ASN A 46 -9.87 -1.98 10.06
C ASN A 46 -11.07 -2.84 9.63
N GLU A 47 -12.27 -2.34 9.87
CA GLU A 47 -13.53 -2.95 9.44
C GLU A 47 -13.95 -2.30 8.10
N LEU A 48 -14.09 -3.12 7.08
CA LEU A 48 -14.43 -2.66 5.74
C LEU A 48 -15.92 -2.91 5.46
N PRO A 49 -16.60 -1.98 4.73
CA PRO A 49 -17.99 -2.21 4.34
C PRO A 49 -18.09 -3.40 3.38
N ASP A 50 -19.26 -4.02 3.29
CA ASP A 50 -19.48 -5.24 2.48
C ASP A 50 -19.04 -5.12 1.02
N ARG A 51 -19.12 -3.91 0.45
CA ARG A 51 -18.73 -3.62 -0.95
C ARG A 51 -17.21 -3.49 -1.14
N ALA A 52 -16.43 -3.44 -0.07
CA ALA A 52 -14.98 -3.29 -0.11
C ALA A 52 -14.33 -4.66 -0.01
N HIS A 53 -14.17 -5.31 -1.16
CA HIS A 53 -13.43 -6.56 -1.27
C HIS A 53 -11.93 -6.26 -1.30
N LEU A 54 -11.21 -6.74 -0.28
CA LEU A 54 -9.74 -6.67 -0.28
C LEU A 54 -9.19 -7.54 -1.40
N GLN A 55 -8.13 -7.04 -2.02
CA GLN A 55 -7.41 -7.74 -3.08
C GLN A 55 -5.92 -7.70 -2.76
N PHE A 56 -5.25 -8.82 -2.98
CA PHE A 56 -3.82 -8.98 -2.75
C PHE A 56 -3.12 -9.47 -4.01
N SER A 57 -1.79 -9.31 -4.03
CA SER A 57 -0.96 -9.80 -5.12
C SER A 57 -0.51 -11.24 -4.88
N TYR A 58 -0.40 -12.02 -5.95
CA TYR A 58 -0.08 -13.44 -5.89
C TYR A 58 0.88 -13.85 -7.00
N LEU A 59 1.74 -14.82 -6.70
CA LEU A 59 2.53 -15.57 -7.67
C LEU A 59 1.82 -16.88 -7.98
N VAL A 60 1.54 -17.11 -9.25
CA VAL A 60 0.77 -18.25 -9.73
C VAL A 60 1.62 -19.05 -10.71
N GLN A 61 1.83 -20.32 -10.39
CA GLN A 61 2.51 -21.24 -11.29
C GLN A 61 1.46 -22.01 -12.10
N PRO A 62 1.49 -21.93 -13.45
CA PRO A 62 0.65 -22.78 -14.28
C PRO A 62 1.21 -24.19 -14.38
N LYS A 63 0.36 -25.15 -14.72
CA LYS A 63 0.78 -26.53 -15.04
C LYS A 63 1.42 -26.60 -16.41
N THR A 64 0.73 -26.10 -17.44
CA THR A 64 1.18 -26.23 -18.83
C THR A 64 0.86 -25.00 -19.66
N ASN A 65 -0.40 -24.55 -19.62
CA ASN A 65 -0.91 -23.54 -20.53
C ASN A 65 -0.71 -22.13 -19.99
N GLN A 66 -0.90 -21.12 -20.85
CA GLN A 66 -1.03 -19.74 -20.42
C GLN A 66 -2.45 -19.47 -19.90
N PHE A 67 -2.58 -18.48 -19.03
CA PHE A 67 -3.90 -18.01 -18.59
C PHE A 67 -4.52 -17.07 -19.63
N ASN A 68 -5.82 -17.26 -19.91
CA ASN A 68 -6.58 -16.36 -20.76
C ASN A 68 -7.24 -15.26 -19.90
N PRO A 69 -6.90 -13.97 -20.08
CA PRO A 69 -7.44 -12.89 -19.25
C PRO A 69 -8.97 -12.75 -19.33
N ALA A 70 -9.56 -12.91 -20.50
CA ALA A 70 -11.01 -12.82 -20.67
C ALA A 70 -11.74 -13.92 -19.88
N TYR A 71 -11.21 -15.15 -19.94
CA TYR A 71 -11.74 -16.27 -19.18
C TYR A 71 -11.61 -16.07 -17.68
N LEU A 72 -10.47 -15.56 -17.20
CA LEU A 72 -10.27 -15.32 -15.77
C LEU A 72 -11.18 -14.23 -15.22
N LYS A 73 -11.40 -13.17 -16.01
CA LYS A 73 -12.36 -12.11 -15.69
C LYS A 73 -13.79 -12.66 -15.60
N GLU A 74 -14.26 -13.36 -16.63
CA GLU A 74 -15.64 -13.85 -16.69
C GLU A 74 -15.94 -14.92 -15.63
N ARG A 75 -14.96 -15.78 -15.31
CA ARG A 75 -15.18 -16.91 -14.41
C ARG A 75 -14.88 -16.61 -12.94
N TYR A 76 -13.90 -15.75 -12.66
CA TYR A 76 -13.39 -15.52 -11.30
C TYR A 76 -13.36 -14.05 -10.88
N ASP A 77 -13.79 -13.11 -11.73
CA ASP A 77 -13.72 -11.67 -11.46
C ASP A 77 -12.29 -11.13 -11.25
N ILE A 78 -11.29 -11.80 -11.84
CA ILE A 78 -9.91 -11.30 -11.89
C ILE A 78 -9.81 -10.31 -13.04
N THR A 79 -9.95 -9.03 -12.74
CA THR A 79 -10.03 -7.95 -13.75
C THR A 79 -8.70 -7.22 -13.96
N ASP A 80 -7.83 -7.21 -12.95
CA ASP A 80 -6.54 -6.55 -13.01
C ASP A 80 -5.51 -7.33 -13.84
N GLY A 81 -4.50 -6.60 -14.31
CA GLY A 81 -3.44 -7.13 -15.16
C GLY A 81 -2.58 -8.18 -14.45
N PHE A 82 -2.23 -9.23 -15.18
CA PHE A 82 -1.26 -10.23 -14.76
C PHE A 82 -0.27 -10.54 -15.88
N GLY A 83 0.92 -11.01 -15.53
CA GLY A 83 1.97 -11.26 -16.51
C GLY A 83 3.06 -12.20 -15.99
N ILE A 84 3.79 -12.80 -16.93
CA ILE A 84 4.93 -13.67 -16.63
C ILE A 84 6.09 -12.81 -16.12
N ILE A 85 6.70 -13.20 -15.00
CA ILE A 85 7.79 -12.43 -14.38
C ILE A 85 9.15 -13.13 -14.43
N ASN A 86 9.21 -14.37 -14.93
CA ASN A 86 10.45 -15.13 -14.99
C ASN A 86 10.42 -16.18 -16.12
N ASN A 87 11.57 -16.83 -16.34
CA ASN A 87 11.72 -17.88 -17.35
C ASN A 87 11.01 -19.20 -17.00
N ASN A 88 10.59 -19.36 -15.75
CA ASN A 88 9.84 -20.54 -15.27
C ASN A 88 8.33 -20.40 -15.51
N ASN A 89 7.91 -19.37 -16.24
CA ASN A 89 6.51 -19.09 -16.54
C ASN A 89 5.66 -18.82 -15.29
N THR A 90 6.25 -18.31 -14.20
CA THR A 90 5.50 -17.85 -13.04
C THR A 90 4.80 -16.54 -13.38
N TYR A 91 3.50 -16.48 -13.10
CA TYR A 91 2.69 -15.30 -13.30
C TYR A 91 2.61 -14.47 -12.02
N TYR A 92 2.78 -13.16 -12.15
CA TYR A 92 2.40 -12.18 -11.14
C TYR A 92 0.99 -11.68 -11.44
N PHE A 93 0.10 -11.84 -10.48
CA PHE A 93 -1.23 -11.25 -10.45
C PHE A 93 -1.21 -10.09 -9.45
N SER A 94 -1.54 -8.88 -9.90
CA SER A 94 -1.46 -7.68 -9.05
C SER A 94 -2.56 -7.64 -7.98
N ALA A 95 -3.74 -8.15 -8.31
CA ALA A 95 -4.91 -8.08 -7.43
C ALA A 95 -5.84 -9.28 -7.68
N ILE A 96 -6.06 -10.06 -6.63
CA ILE A 96 -7.06 -11.12 -6.58
C ILE A 96 -7.80 -10.98 -5.24
N SER A 97 -9.15 -10.97 -5.28
CA SER A 97 -9.98 -10.96 -4.07
C SER A 97 -10.00 -12.33 -3.38
N ASP A 98 -10.32 -12.36 -2.09
CA ASP A 98 -10.43 -13.63 -1.36
C ASP A 98 -11.46 -14.59 -1.98
N GLU A 99 -12.57 -14.04 -2.48
CA GLU A 99 -13.62 -14.81 -3.19
C GLU A 99 -13.08 -15.38 -4.50
N ALA A 100 -12.45 -14.54 -5.34
CA ALA A 100 -11.86 -14.95 -6.60
C ALA A 100 -10.80 -16.03 -6.38
N LEU A 101 -9.94 -15.87 -5.37
CA LEU A 101 -8.89 -16.81 -5.02
C LEU A 101 -9.46 -18.18 -4.62
N SER A 102 -10.56 -18.19 -3.85
CA SER A 102 -11.23 -19.42 -3.41
C SER A 102 -11.69 -20.31 -4.56
N GLN A 103 -12.05 -19.71 -5.69
CA GLN A 103 -12.47 -20.40 -6.91
C GLN A 103 -11.28 -20.67 -7.83
N PHE A 104 -10.42 -19.67 -8.02
CA PHE A 104 -9.29 -19.73 -8.95
C PHE A 104 -8.26 -20.79 -8.58
N LYS A 105 -8.08 -21.09 -7.28
CA LYS A 105 -7.20 -22.19 -6.82
C LYS A 105 -7.56 -23.56 -7.42
N ASN A 106 -8.82 -23.75 -7.82
CA ASN A 106 -9.31 -25.00 -8.41
C ASN A 106 -9.23 -25.00 -9.95
N HIS A 107 -8.72 -23.93 -10.56
CA HIS A 107 -8.60 -23.83 -12.02
C HIS A 107 -7.71 -24.96 -12.56
N PRO A 108 -8.09 -25.65 -13.65
CA PRO A 108 -7.38 -26.85 -14.11
C PRO A 108 -5.90 -26.62 -14.42
N ASN A 109 -5.56 -25.42 -14.89
CA ASN A 109 -4.20 -25.00 -15.20
C ASN A 109 -3.40 -24.43 -14.01
N VAL A 110 -3.97 -24.26 -12.81
CA VAL A 110 -3.22 -23.77 -11.64
C VAL A 110 -2.47 -24.94 -11.00
N ALA A 111 -1.14 -24.81 -10.88
CA ALA A 111 -0.30 -25.75 -10.15
C ALA A 111 -0.14 -25.31 -8.69
N SER A 112 0.18 -24.03 -8.46
CA SER A 112 0.29 -23.43 -7.13
C SER A 112 -0.02 -21.94 -7.17
N ILE A 113 -0.49 -21.43 -6.03
CA ILE A 113 -0.69 -19.99 -5.79
C ILE A 113 0.02 -19.65 -4.48
N THR A 114 0.88 -18.64 -4.52
CA THR A 114 1.64 -18.17 -3.35
C THR A 114 1.37 -16.68 -3.17
N PRO A 115 1.03 -16.19 -1.97
CA PRO A 115 0.95 -14.76 -1.71
C PRO A 115 2.26 -14.06 -2.05
N ASN A 116 2.19 -12.96 -2.80
CA ASN A 116 3.35 -12.10 -3.02
C ASN A 116 3.38 -11.04 -1.91
N LYS A 117 4.03 -11.39 -0.80
CA LYS A 117 4.20 -10.52 0.36
C LYS A 117 5.68 -10.37 0.71
N LYS A 118 6.05 -9.23 1.26
CA LYS A 118 7.34 -8.98 1.88
C LYS A 118 7.40 -9.64 3.25
N GLU A 119 8.61 -9.94 3.70
CA GLU A 119 8.84 -10.45 5.05
C GLU A 119 8.86 -9.30 6.07
N LYS A 120 8.38 -9.55 7.29
CA LYS A 120 8.41 -8.54 8.36
C LYS A 120 9.85 -8.20 8.72
N GLY A 121 10.17 -6.90 8.78
CA GLY A 121 11.51 -6.42 9.10
C GLY A 121 12.47 -6.37 7.91
N VAL A 122 12.02 -6.70 6.70
CA VAL A 122 12.78 -6.44 5.48
C VAL A 122 12.45 -5.04 4.98
N ARG A 123 13.39 -4.11 5.12
CA ARG A 123 13.25 -2.72 4.67
C ARG A 123 12.99 -2.60 3.17
N ASP A 124 12.03 -1.76 2.81
CA ASP A 124 11.86 -1.23 1.46
C ASP A 124 12.19 0.26 1.43
N ALA A 125 13.28 0.64 0.77
CA ALA A 125 13.75 2.03 0.72
C ALA A 125 12.78 2.99 0.00
N ASN A 126 11.79 2.47 -0.75
CA ASN A 126 10.76 3.28 -1.40
C ASN A 126 9.55 3.56 -0.49
N ILE A 127 9.48 2.90 0.66
CA ILE A 127 8.40 3.09 1.63
C ILE A 127 8.80 4.19 2.62
N PHE A 128 7.86 5.09 2.87
CA PHE A 128 8.01 6.14 3.89
C PHE A 128 8.47 5.50 5.22
N PRO A 129 9.37 6.14 6.00
CA PRO A 129 9.92 7.49 5.86
C PRO A 129 11.16 7.61 4.96
N HIS A 130 11.52 6.59 4.18
CA HIS A 130 12.75 6.55 3.36
C HIS A 130 14.05 6.60 4.16
N ASP A 131 13.99 6.31 5.46
CA ASP A 131 15.12 6.33 6.37
C ASP A 131 15.60 4.89 6.69
N PRO A 132 16.92 4.63 6.82
CA PRO A 132 17.46 3.32 7.16
C PRO A 132 17.07 2.79 8.55
N ASN A 133 16.66 3.65 9.49
CA ASN A 133 16.27 3.22 10.83
C ASN A 133 14.88 2.56 10.89
N TYR A 134 14.16 2.54 9.77
CA TYR A 134 12.82 1.99 9.65
C TYR A 134 12.79 0.80 8.70
N ASP A 135 12.67 -0.39 9.26
CA ASP A 135 12.55 -1.66 8.53
C ASP A 135 11.12 -1.94 8.04
N TRP A 136 10.45 -0.89 7.55
CA TRP A 136 9.09 -0.96 7.03
C TRP A 136 9.07 -1.36 5.56
N ASN A 137 7.99 -2.02 5.17
CA ASN A 137 7.67 -2.35 3.80
C ASN A 137 6.15 -2.27 3.55
N VAL A 138 5.72 -2.59 2.33
CA VAL A 138 4.31 -2.46 1.92
C VAL A 138 3.34 -3.35 2.71
N ASP A 139 3.81 -4.50 3.21
CA ASP A 139 3.00 -5.46 3.95
C ASP A 139 3.13 -5.31 5.48
N PHE A 140 4.21 -4.65 5.93
CA PHE A 140 4.54 -4.42 7.33
C PHE A 140 5.04 -2.99 7.53
N PHE A 141 4.13 -2.11 7.95
CA PHE A 141 4.38 -0.68 8.09
C PHE A 141 3.92 -0.19 9.47
N GLY A 142 4.65 0.77 10.03
CA GLY A 142 4.28 1.40 11.29
C GLY A 142 4.73 0.63 12.53
N PRO A 143 4.22 1.01 13.71
CA PRO A 143 3.17 2.01 13.91
C PRO A 143 3.63 3.44 13.58
N LEU A 144 2.75 4.21 12.95
CA LEU A 144 2.90 5.64 12.69
C LEU A 144 1.82 6.41 13.45
N TYR A 145 2.22 7.25 14.40
CA TYR A 145 1.29 8.11 15.13
C TYR A 145 0.97 9.38 14.34
N ILE A 146 -0.31 9.69 14.19
CA ILE A 146 -0.83 10.91 13.58
C ILE A 146 -1.18 11.88 14.72
N PRO A 147 -0.41 12.95 14.92
CA PRO A 147 -0.61 13.83 16.08
C PRO A 147 -1.96 14.53 16.02
N GLU A 148 -2.65 14.59 17.17
CA GLU A 148 -3.81 15.46 17.36
C GLU A 148 -3.40 16.85 17.83
N GLU A 149 -4.33 17.81 17.69
CA GLU A 149 -4.11 19.19 18.11
C GLU A 149 -3.69 19.25 19.59
N GLY A 150 -2.64 20.04 19.88
CA GLY A 150 -2.11 20.20 21.23
C GLY A 150 -1.17 19.09 21.71
N LYS A 151 -0.89 18.06 20.91
CA LYS A 151 0.15 17.08 21.24
C LYS A 151 1.55 17.63 21.05
N THR A 152 2.45 17.16 21.91
CA THR A 152 3.89 17.41 21.81
C THR A 152 4.59 16.12 21.42
N ILE A 153 5.48 16.20 20.45
CA ILE A 153 6.37 15.11 20.05
C ILE A 153 7.80 15.55 20.32
N ASP A 154 8.55 14.72 21.03
CA ASP A 154 9.98 14.95 21.22
C ASP A 154 10.73 14.61 19.93
N ILE A 155 11.24 15.64 19.25
CA ILE A 155 12.02 15.46 18.02
C ILE A 155 13.44 15.02 18.37
N ASN A 156 13.83 13.86 17.85
CA ASN A 156 15.18 13.29 17.93
C ASN A 156 15.51 12.60 16.60
N LEU A 157 16.73 12.06 16.46
CA LEU A 157 17.19 11.45 15.21
C LEU A 157 16.33 10.24 14.77
N ASP A 158 15.70 9.54 15.70
CA ASP A 158 14.84 8.41 15.38
C ASP A 158 13.47 8.90 14.90
N VAL A 159 12.89 9.91 15.55
CA VAL A 159 11.54 10.41 15.30
C VAL A 159 11.47 11.39 14.13
N LEU A 160 12.55 12.16 13.92
CA LEU A 160 12.60 13.23 12.93
C LEU A 160 12.23 12.78 11.51
N PRO A 161 12.68 11.63 10.99
CA PRO A 161 12.30 11.15 9.65
C PRO A 161 10.79 11.02 9.44
N LEU A 162 10.01 10.73 10.50
CA LEU A 162 8.55 10.59 10.40
C LEU A 162 7.83 11.94 10.27
N TYR A 163 8.39 13.00 10.84
CA TYR A 163 7.68 14.29 10.93
C TYR A 163 8.37 15.42 10.16
N LYS A 164 9.61 15.25 9.71
CA LYS A 164 10.38 16.24 8.96
C LYS A 164 9.57 16.88 7.84
N ARG A 165 8.89 16.06 7.03
CA ARG A 165 8.12 16.56 5.88
C ARG A 165 6.89 17.36 6.29
N VAL A 166 6.18 16.96 7.35
CA VAL A 166 5.00 17.73 7.81
C VAL A 166 5.43 19.07 8.39
N ILE A 167 6.50 19.06 9.20
CA ILE A 167 7.09 20.25 9.81
C ILE A 167 7.59 21.24 8.74
N SER A 168 8.39 20.77 7.77
CA SER A 168 9.01 21.68 6.79
C SER A 168 8.07 22.10 5.66
N GLU A 169 7.37 21.15 5.02
CA GLU A 169 6.61 21.45 3.80
C GLU A 169 5.21 21.98 4.09
N TYR A 170 4.59 21.54 5.19
CA TYR A 170 3.18 21.84 5.47
C TYR A 170 2.99 22.87 6.57
N GLU A 171 3.87 22.90 7.56
CA GLU A 171 3.83 23.90 8.64
C GLU A 171 4.79 25.07 8.41
N GLY A 172 5.75 24.93 7.50
CA GLY A 172 6.73 25.98 7.17
C GLY A 172 7.74 26.25 8.29
N ASN A 173 7.98 25.26 9.14
CA ASN A 173 8.92 25.35 10.26
C ASN A 173 10.30 24.83 9.84
N ASP A 174 11.35 25.43 10.39
CA ASP A 174 12.71 24.91 10.24
C ASP A 174 12.89 23.61 11.01
N VAL A 175 13.57 22.66 10.38
CA VAL A 175 13.86 21.35 10.97
C VAL A 175 15.23 21.43 11.65
N PRO A 176 15.36 21.02 12.92
CA PRO A 176 16.63 21.04 13.64
C PRO A 176 17.70 20.10 13.04
#